data_AF-A0A938UU41-F1
#
_entry.id   AF-A0A938UU41-F1
#
_cell.length_a   1.000
_cell.length_b   1.000
_cell.length_c   1.000
_cell.angle_alpha   90.00
_cell.angle_beta   90.00
_cell.angle_gamma   90.00
#
_symmetry.space_group_name_H-M   'P 1'
#
loop_
_entity.id
_entity.type
_entity.pdbx_description
1 polymer ?
#
loop_
_entity_poly.entity_id
_entity_poly.type
_entity_poly.pdbx_seq_one_letter_code
_entity_poly.pdbx_strand_id
1 'polypeptide(L)'
;MRPLCVSDAQAALLCSLLALACTRDPCANDCKWFGKCTSTPAGCTAAGNADCARGDACRDYGRCTATEGACHIGSEADCRKAAPCRLDGRCVPGPKDKCMAGSDRDCAQSEACRDRGLCKAVDGACATGK
;
A
#
# COMPACT_ATOMS: atom_id res chain seq x y z
N MET A 1 10.65 18.06 -15.39
CA MET A 1 9.67 19.05 -14.91
C MET A 1 8.39 18.29 -14.60
N ARG A 2 8.07 18.05 -13.33
CA ARG A 2 6.87 17.27 -12.94
C ARG A 2 5.69 18.25 -12.89
N PRO A 3 4.62 18.08 -13.69
CA PRO A 3 3.49 18.98 -13.60
C PRO A 3 2.73 18.71 -12.30
N LEU A 4 2.32 19.80 -11.67
CA LEU A 4 1.68 19.88 -10.36
C LEU A 4 0.36 19.10 -10.36
N CYS A 5 0.19 18.26 -9.33
CA CYS A 5 -1.09 17.62 -9.02
C CYS A 5 -2.16 18.68 -8.76
N VAL A 6 -3.27 18.62 -9.48
CA VAL A 6 -4.45 19.45 -9.21
C VAL A 6 -5.62 18.54 -8.85
N SER A 7 -5.93 18.45 -7.56
CA SER A 7 -7.23 17.99 -7.05
C SER A 7 -8.10 19.15 -6.55
N ASP A 8 -7.76 20.39 -6.92
CA ASP A 8 -8.49 21.58 -6.48
C ASP A 8 -9.22 22.25 -7.65
N ALA A 9 -10.55 22.37 -7.53
CA ALA A 9 -11.43 23.00 -8.52
C ALA A 9 -11.01 24.45 -8.86
N GLN A 10 -10.24 25.10 -7.98
CA GLN A 10 -9.72 26.46 -8.19
C GLN A 10 -8.62 26.54 -9.25
N ALA A 11 -7.89 25.44 -9.52
CA ALA A 11 -6.78 25.44 -10.47
C ALA A 11 -7.21 25.16 -11.93
N ALA A 12 -8.48 24.82 -12.18
CA ALA A 12 -9.04 24.70 -13.52
C ALA A 12 -9.04 26.04 -14.28
N LEU A 13 -9.38 27.14 -13.58
CA LEU A 13 -9.38 28.50 -14.15
C LEU A 13 -7.97 28.98 -14.56
N LEU A 14 -6.95 28.59 -13.81
CA LEU A 14 -5.55 28.93 -14.11
C LEU A 14 -5.01 28.11 -15.30
N CYS A 15 -5.40 26.84 -15.44
CA CYS A 15 -5.00 26.00 -16.56
C CYS A 15 -5.56 26.50 -17.91
N SER A 16 -6.78 27.05 -17.93
CA SER A 16 -7.38 27.65 -19.13
C SER A 16 -6.75 28.98 -19.55
N LEU A 17 -6.31 29.81 -18.60
CA LEU A 17 -5.74 31.14 -18.88
C LEU A 17 -4.28 31.09 -19.34
N LEU A 18 -3.51 30.09 -18.89
CA LEU A 18 -2.08 30.00 -19.15
C LEU A 18 -1.71 28.97 -20.24
N ALA A 19 -2.70 28.35 -20.89
CA ALA A 19 -2.51 27.29 -21.89
C ALA A 19 -1.57 26.15 -21.43
N LEU A 20 -1.47 25.92 -20.11
CA LEU A 20 -0.82 24.73 -19.59
C LEU A 20 -1.73 23.55 -19.88
N ALA A 21 -1.23 22.59 -20.65
CA ALA A 21 -1.88 21.31 -20.83
C ALA A 21 -1.98 20.63 -19.46
N CYS A 22 -3.12 20.78 -18.79
CA CYS A 22 -3.52 19.92 -17.68
C CYS A 22 -3.78 18.51 -18.26
N THR A 23 -2.70 17.78 -18.56
CA THR A 23 -2.80 16.40 -19.03
C THR A 23 -3.19 15.54 -17.84
N ARG A 24 -4.39 14.96 -17.91
CA ARG A 24 -4.88 13.94 -16.99
C ARG A 24 -3.79 12.86 -16.88
N ASP A 25 -3.22 12.69 -15.69
CA ASP A 25 -2.12 11.73 -15.48
C ASP A 25 -2.63 10.33 -15.83
N PRO A 26 -2.08 9.68 -16.88
CA PRO A 26 -2.54 8.35 -17.30
C PRO A 26 -2.31 7.30 -16.22
N CYS A 27 -1.40 7.56 -15.28
CA CYS A 27 -1.07 6.68 -14.16
C CYS A 27 -1.84 7.02 -12.87
N ALA A 28 -2.83 7.91 -12.89
CA ALA A 28 -3.53 8.32 -11.67
C ALA A 28 -4.14 7.13 -10.89
N ASN A 29 -4.78 6.20 -11.59
CA ASN A 29 -5.39 5.02 -10.97
C ASN A 29 -4.33 4.00 -10.53
N ASP A 30 -3.34 3.72 -11.38
CA ASP A 30 -2.22 2.83 -11.05
C ASP A 30 -1.40 3.32 -9.87
N CYS A 31 -1.20 4.63 -9.77
CA CYS A 31 -0.57 5.28 -8.64
C CYS A 31 -1.40 5.12 -7.37
N LYS A 32 -2.71 5.42 -7.44
CA LYS A 32 -3.61 5.31 -6.29
C LYS A 32 -3.68 3.88 -5.75
N TRP A 33 -3.89 2.88 -6.59
CA TRP A 33 -4.15 1.52 -6.13
C TRP A 33 -2.88 0.70 -5.95
N PHE A 34 -1.94 0.80 -6.91
CA PHE A 34 -0.77 -0.07 -6.97
C PHE A 34 0.54 0.64 -6.66
N GLY A 35 0.53 1.96 -6.43
CA GLY A 35 1.75 2.74 -6.23
C GLY A 35 2.64 2.79 -7.47
N LYS A 36 2.05 2.64 -8.67
CA LYS A 36 2.76 2.73 -9.94
C LYS A 36 2.58 4.12 -10.55
N CYS A 37 3.33 5.08 -10.04
CA CYS A 37 3.10 6.50 -10.30
C CYS A 37 3.98 7.09 -11.41
N THR A 38 4.92 6.31 -11.95
CA THR A 38 5.87 6.81 -12.95
C THR A 38 5.48 6.30 -14.34
N SER A 39 5.26 7.21 -15.28
CA SER A 39 4.96 6.87 -16.67
C SER A 39 6.23 6.49 -17.43
N THR A 40 6.19 5.36 -18.13
CA THR A 40 7.25 4.86 -19.01
C THR A 40 6.66 4.41 -20.35
N PRO A 41 7.49 4.16 -21.39
CA PRO A 41 6.99 3.60 -22.65
C PRO A 41 6.28 2.24 -22.50
N ALA A 42 6.61 1.47 -21.45
CA ALA A 42 5.98 0.18 -21.15
C ALA A 42 4.70 0.31 -20.29
N GLY A 43 4.31 1.54 -19.92
CA GLY A 43 3.18 1.83 -19.04
C GLY A 43 3.59 2.43 -17.70
N CYS A 44 2.71 2.33 -16.71
CA CYS A 44 2.90 2.89 -15.38
C CYS A 44 3.71 1.92 -14.48
N THR A 45 4.73 2.45 -13.79
CA THR A 45 5.66 1.67 -12.98
C THR A 45 5.91 2.33 -11.62
N ALA A 46 6.35 1.53 -10.65
CA ALA A 46 6.87 2.03 -9.38
C ALA A 46 8.38 2.27 -9.52
N ALA A 47 8.81 3.52 -9.67
CA ALA A 47 10.23 3.85 -9.86
C ALA A 47 11.04 3.76 -8.56
N GLY A 48 10.37 3.68 -7.42
CA GLY A 48 10.98 3.51 -6.10
C GLY A 48 9.93 3.42 -5.00
N ASN A 49 10.38 3.19 -3.76
CA ASN A 49 9.50 2.98 -2.61
C ASN A 49 8.57 4.16 -2.35
N ALA A 50 8.94 5.38 -2.76
CA ALA A 50 8.09 6.56 -2.64
C ALA A 50 6.81 6.46 -3.51
N ASP A 51 6.87 5.79 -4.66
CA ASP A 51 5.69 5.54 -5.47
C ASP A 51 4.81 4.48 -4.79
N CYS A 52 5.40 3.39 -4.30
CA CYS A 52 4.69 2.34 -3.57
C CYS A 52 3.99 2.84 -2.30
N ALA A 53 4.66 3.69 -1.53
CA ALA A 53 4.13 4.26 -0.30
C ALA A 53 2.88 5.14 -0.51
N ARG A 54 2.67 5.65 -1.73
CA ARG A 54 1.48 6.44 -2.08
C ARG A 54 0.27 5.57 -2.45
N GLY A 55 0.51 4.32 -2.80
CA GLY A 55 -0.54 3.39 -3.21
C GLY A 55 -1.29 2.79 -2.03
N ASP A 56 -2.59 2.58 -2.23
CA ASP A 56 -3.46 1.85 -1.31
C ASP A 56 -2.91 0.45 -1.02
N ALA A 57 -2.23 -0.19 -1.98
CA ALA A 57 -1.60 -1.49 -1.77
C ALA A 57 -0.53 -1.52 -0.67
N CYS A 58 0.20 -0.42 -0.43
CA CYS A 58 1.13 -0.34 0.70
C CYS A 58 0.36 -0.33 2.03
N ARG A 59 -0.67 0.50 2.15
CA ARG A 59 -1.50 0.59 3.35
C ARG A 59 -2.30 -0.69 3.62
N ASP A 60 -2.94 -1.24 2.60
CA ASP A 60 -3.94 -2.30 2.76
C ASP A 60 -3.31 -3.70 2.70
N TYR A 61 -2.13 -3.84 2.09
CA TYR A 61 -1.47 -5.14 1.91
C TYR A 61 0.01 -5.20 2.30
N GLY A 62 0.63 -4.06 2.67
CA GLY A 62 2.05 -4.01 2.99
C GLY A 62 2.98 -4.00 1.76
N ARG A 63 2.45 -3.74 0.57
CA ARG A 63 3.27 -3.66 -0.66
C ARG A 63 3.94 -2.30 -0.79
N CYS A 64 4.94 -2.05 0.05
CA CYS A 64 5.58 -0.73 0.18
C CYS A 64 6.98 -0.65 -0.46
N THR A 65 7.53 -1.78 -0.90
CA THR A 65 8.88 -1.85 -1.47
C THR A 65 8.82 -2.03 -2.98
N ALA A 66 9.51 -1.17 -3.72
CA ALA A 66 9.57 -1.24 -5.17
C ALA A 66 10.63 -2.25 -5.63
N THR A 67 10.20 -3.23 -6.41
CA THR A 67 11.06 -4.24 -7.03
C THR A 67 10.57 -4.45 -8.46
N GLU A 68 11.49 -4.37 -9.44
CA GLU A 68 11.18 -4.62 -10.87
C GLU A 68 9.99 -3.81 -11.41
N GLY A 69 9.80 -2.58 -10.92
CA GLY A 69 8.72 -1.70 -11.37
C GLY A 69 7.34 -1.99 -10.76
N ALA A 70 7.27 -2.89 -9.80
CA ALA A 70 6.06 -3.20 -9.03
C ALA A 70 6.30 -3.06 -7.53
N CYS A 71 5.21 -3.00 -6.76
CA CYS A 71 5.26 -2.87 -5.32
C CYS A 71 5.00 -4.21 -4.65
N HIS A 72 5.88 -4.56 -3.71
CA HIS A 72 5.92 -5.83 -2.99
C HIS A 72 6.16 -5.60 -1.50
N ILE A 73 5.92 -6.64 -0.70
CA ILE A 73 6.35 -6.70 0.69
C ILE A 73 7.86 -6.98 0.69
N GLY A 74 8.66 -5.99 1.07
CA GLY A 74 10.11 -6.13 1.17
C GLY A 74 10.61 -6.38 2.60
N SER A 75 9.77 -6.13 3.61
CA SER A 75 10.20 -6.20 5.00
C SER A 75 9.06 -6.41 5.99
N GLU A 76 9.42 -6.77 7.22
CA GLU A 76 8.50 -6.75 8.37
C GLU A 76 7.95 -5.35 8.64
N ALA A 77 8.74 -4.29 8.40
CA ALA A 77 8.28 -2.92 8.58
C ALA A 77 7.13 -2.57 7.62
N ASP A 78 7.11 -3.17 6.42
CA ASP A 78 6.01 -2.97 5.47
C ASP A 78 4.72 -3.61 5.99
N CYS A 79 4.80 -4.84 6.50
CA CYS A 79 3.64 -5.51 7.10
C CYS A 79 3.16 -4.84 8.38
N ARG A 80 4.07 -4.39 9.26
CA ARG A 80 3.69 -3.72 10.51
C ARG A 80 2.96 -2.40 10.32
N LYS A 81 3.21 -1.70 9.21
CA LYS A 81 2.50 -0.46 8.87
C LYS A 81 1.18 -0.71 8.15
N ALA A 82 0.94 -1.93 7.67
CA ALA A 82 -0.25 -2.27 6.89
C ALA A 82 -1.45 -2.57 7.78
N ALA A 83 -2.65 -2.33 7.25
CA ALA A 83 -3.92 -2.61 7.90
C ALA A 83 -4.04 -4.06 8.43
N PRO A 84 -3.59 -5.11 7.71
CA PRO A 84 -3.68 -6.49 8.20
C PRO A 84 -2.92 -6.76 9.51
N CYS A 85 -1.84 -6.02 9.81
CA CYS A 85 -1.15 -6.18 11.09
C CYS A 85 -2.03 -5.70 12.25
N ARG A 86 -2.59 -4.48 12.15
CA ARG A 86 -3.50 -3.93 13.18
C ARG A 86 -4.80 -4.72 13.29
N LEU A 87 -5.42 -5.04 12.15
CA LEU A 87 -6.75 -5.65 12.12
C LEU A 87 -6.71 -7.14 12.46
N ASP A 88 -5.77 -7.89 11.86
CA ASP A 88 -5.76 -9.35 11.87
C ASP A 88 -4.48 -9.96 12.48
N GLY A 89 -3.57 -9.16 13.03
CA GLY A 89 -2.31 -9.64 13.62
C GLY A 89 -1.29 -10.13 12.60
N ARG A 90 -1.48 -9.80 11.32
CA ARG A 90 -0.62 -10.23 10.21
C ARG A 90 0.54 -9.25 10.01
N CYS A 91 1.57 -9.39 10.85
CA CYS A 91 2.62 -8.38 10.99
C CYS A 91 3.97 -8.75 10.38
N VAL A 92 4.13 -9.94 9.80
CA VAL A 92 5.40 -10.39 9.18
C VAL A 92 5.22 -10.81 7.72
N PRO A 93 6.27 -10.76 6.87
CA PRO A 93 6.20 -11.22 5.50
C PRO A 93 5.93 -12.72 5.42
N GLY A 94 5.04 -13.10 4.52
CA GLY A 94 4.68 -14.49 4.24
C GLY A 94 4.77 -14.83 2.75
N PRO A 95 4.43 -16.07 2.37
CA PRO A 95 4.50 -16.52 0.99
C PRO A 95 3.50 -15.77 0.10
N LYS A 96 3.81 -15.72 -1.20
CA LYS A 96 2.96 -15.12 -2.23
C LYS A 96 2.60 -13.66 -1.96
N ASP A 97 3.56 -12.90 -1.42
CA ASP A 97 3.44 -11.45 -1.24
C ASP A 97 2.21 -11.07 -0.39
N LYS A 98 2.12 -11.71 0.78
CA LYS A 98 1.09 -11.47 1.81
C LYS A 98 1.73 -11.36 3.18
N CYS A 99 1.19 -10.48 4.01
CA CYS A 99 1.51 -10.47 5.43
C CYS A 99 0.79 -11.61 6.15
N MET A 100 1.45 -12.21 7.14
CA MET A 100 0.95 -13.32 7.96
C MET A 100 1.22 -13.06 9.45
N ALA A 101 0.54 -13.79 10.33
CA ALA A 101 0.82 -13.78 11.75
C ALA A 101 2.14 -14.52 12.04
N GLY A 102 3.08 -13.84 12.70
CA GLY A 102 4.39 -14.40 13.03
C GLY A 102 4.47 -14.97 14.44
N SER A 103 3.57 -14.54 15.34
CA SER A 103 3.58 -14.91 16.74
C SER A 103 2.24 -14.67 17.43
N ASP A 104 2.02 -15.35 18.56
CA ASP A 104 0.91 -15.05 19.47
C ASP A 104 0.90 -13.57 19.90
N ARG A 105 2.07 -12.93 20.00
CA ARG A 105 2.19 -11.52 20.34
C ARG A 105 1.57 -10.63 19.26
N ASP A 106 1.85 -10.91 17.98
CA ASP A 106 1.26 -10.15 16.88
C ASP A 106 -0.27 -10.32 16.86
N CYS A 107 -0.77 -11.54 17.12
CA CYS A 107 -2.20 -11.80 17.26
C CYS A 107 -2.81 -11.08 18.46
N ALA A 108 -2.17 -11.14 19.63
CA ALA A 108 -2.66 -10.53 20.86
C ALA A 108 -2.78 -8.99 20.77
N GLN A 109 -2.01 -8.35 19.89
CA GLN A 109 -2.05 -6.91 19.67
C GLN A 109 -3.10 -6.48 18.62
N SER A 110 -3.78 -7.43 17.98
CA SER A 110 -4.74 -7.16 16.91
C SER A 110 -6.16 -6.87 17.40
N GLU A 111 -6.93 -6.15 16.58
CA GLU A 111 -8.37 -5.98 16.79
C GLU A 111 -9.11 -7.32 16.72
N ALA A 112 -8.66 -8.26 15.88
CA ALA A 112 -9.19 -9.62 15.82
C ALA A 112 -9.10 -10.35 17.17
N CYS A 113 -8.02 -10.18 17.93
CA CYS A 113 -7.94 -10.74 19.28
C CYS A 113 -8.90 -10.04 20.24
N ARG A 114 -8.91 -8.70 20.25
CA ARG A 114 -9.76 -7.90 21.15
C ARG A 114 -11.26 -8.16 20.92
N ASP A 115 -11.68 -8.21 19.66
CA ASP A 115 -13.09 -8.20 19.29
C ASP A 115 -13.65 -9.62 19.07
N ARG A 116 -12.78 -10.59 18.73
CA ARG A 116 -13.19 -11.96 18.36
C ARG A 116 -12.46 -13.08 19.10
N GLY A 117 -11.51 -12.76 19.99
CA GLY A 117 -10.72 -13.77 20.73
C GLY A 117 -9.69 -14.53 19.88
N LEU A 118 -9.35 -14.04 18.69
CA LEU A 118 -8.36 -14.65 17.80
C LEU A 118 -6.93 -14.26 18.22
N CYS A 119 -6.47 -14.79 19.36
CA CYS A 119 -5.23 -14.33 20.01
C CYS A 119 -4.03 -15.28 19.80
N LYS A 120 -4.19 -16.39 19.05
CA LYS A 120 -3.13 -17.39 18.83
C LYS A 120 -2.69 -17.45 17.37
N ALA A 121 -1.39 -17.48 17.11
CA ALA A 121 -0.87 -17.65 15.77
C ALA A 121 -0.86 -19.13 15.37
N VAL A 122 -1.58 -19.46 14.31
CA VAL A 122 -1.71 -20.81 13.75
C VAL A 122 -1.62 -20.71 12.23
N ASP A 123 -0.63 -21.38 11.63
CA ASP A 123 -0.41 -21.43 10.18
C ASP A 123 -0.43 -20.06 9.47
N GLY A 124 0.13 -19.04 10.13
CA GLY A 124 0.19 -17.68 9.59
C GLY A 124 -1.09 -16.86 9.73
N ALA A 125 -2.08 -17.35 10.46
CA ALA A 125 -3.31 -16.62 10.77
C ALA A 125 -3.54 -16.58 12.28
N CYS A 126 -4.34 -15.63 12.74
CA CYS A 126 -4.79 -15.59 14.11
C CYS A 126 -6.06 -16.41 14.30
N ALA A 127 -6.07 -17.27 15.33
CA ALA A 127 -7.13 -18.22 15.64
C ALA A 127 -7.48 -18.18 17.14
N THR A 128 -8.62 -18.74 17.51
CA THR A 128 -9.00 -18.96 18.92
C THR A 128 -8.06 -19.99 19.55
N GLY A 129 -7.49 -19.70 20.72
CA GLY A 129 -6.73 -20.70 21.47
C GLY A 129 -7.64 -21.75 22.10
N LYS A 130 -7.29 -23.03 21.96
CA LYS A 130 -7.66 -24.05 22.96
C LYS A 130 -6.65 -24.03 24.10
#